data_AF-A0AAW0JEN5-F1
#
_entry.id   AF-A0AAW0JEN5-F1
#
_cell.length_a   1.000
_cell.length_b   1.000
_cell.length_c   1.000
_cell.angle_alpha   90.00
_cell.angle_beta   90.00
_cell.angle_gamma   90.00
#
_symmetry.space_group_name_H-M   'P 1'
#
loop_
_entity.id
_entity.type
_entity.pdbx_description
1 polymer ?
#
loop_
_entity_poly.entity_id
_entity_poly.type
_entity_poly.pdbx_seq_one_letter_code
_entity_poly.pdbx_strand_id
1 'polypeptide(L)'
;MEISLDKVATSVLFVIMTTLSCMILNWVWLRPKYLERCLRKQGLVGNSYRLFFGDTKDSSMMIKQACSKPIELSDDIVPRVLPFEHHIVKHYGKNSFTWLGPRPRVNIVSPEQIKDVFTKMGDFQKPKPNPLTKLLAMGLISYEGEKWAKHRKIINPAFHLEKLKLKQFTLQLLQLMLPAFYQSCIDMISQWERLISKNGSCELDVWPYLQNMSSDVISRTSFGSSYKEGRRIFELQKEQAQLFVKVSQSVYFPGLRFLPTKTNRRMKEIEREVQDLLMGIINKREKACNSRNDDLLGILMESNSREIKESGNKKSAGLNQSIHDYGIVPSS
;
A
#
# COMPACT_ATOMS: atom_id res chain seq x y z
N MET A 1 -42.40 24.05 33.27
CA MET A 1 -41.76 24.58 32.05
C MET A 1 -41.33 23.39 31.21
N GLU A 2 -42.20 22.90 30.32
CA GLU A 2 -41.86 21.77 29.45
C GLU A 2 -40.86 22.25 28.40
N ILE A 3 -39.65 21.71 28.44
CA ILE A 3 -38.65 21.98 27.41
C ILE A 3 -39.13 21.22 26.18
N SER A 4 -39.55 21.94 25.14
CA SER A 4 -39.99 21.30 23.90
C SER A 4 -38.83 20.52 23.28
N LEU A 5 -39.11 19.30 22.80
CA LEU A 5 -38.14 18.43 22.14
C LEU A 5 -37.41 19.16 20.99
N ASP A 6 -38.11 20.06 20.30
CA ASP A 6 -37.57 20.91 19.24
C ASP A 6 -36.49 21.89 19.72
N LYS A 7 -36.65 22.47 20.92
CA LYS A 7 -35.64 23.37 21.51
C LYS A 7 -34.39 22.60 21.92
N VAL A 8 -34.55 21.37 22.40
CA VAL A 8 -33.41 20.48 22.68
C VAL A 8 -32.71 20.09 21.38
N ALA A 9 -33.45 19.67 20.36
CA ALA A 9 -32.90 19.25 19.08
C ALA A 9 -32.14 20.37 18.37
N THR A 10 -32.68 21.60 18.35
CA THR A 10 -32.02 22.77 17.77
C THR A 10 -30.76 23.17 18.54
N SER A 11 -30.78 23.12 19.87
CA SER A 11 -29.60 23.36 20.70
C SER A 11 -28.50 22.33 20.44
N VAL A 12 -28.85 21.04 20.37
CA VAL A 12 -27.90 19.96 20.04
C VAL A 12 -27.31 20.16 18.64
N LEU A 13 -28.13 20.49 17.65
CA LEU A 13 -27.67 20.76 16.29
C LEU A 13 -26.70 21.94 16.25
N PHE A 14 -26.98 23.01 16.99
CA PHE A 14 -26.10 24.17 17.09
C PHE A 14 -24.75 23.81 17.72
N VAL A 15 -24.73 23.02 18.80
CA VAL A 15 -23.50 22.52 19.42
C VAL A 15 -22.70 21.64 18.44
N ILE A 16 -23.36 20.77 17.68
CA ILE A 16 -22.70 19.94 16.65
C ILE A 16 -22.10 20.83 15.55
N MET A 17 -22.85 21.81 15.03
CA MET A 17 -22.38 22.68 13.96
C MET A 17 -21.21 23.58 14.39
N THR A 18 -21.27 24.12 15.60
CA THR A 18 -20.18 24.94 16.17
C THR A 18 -18.93 24.10 16.42
N THR A 19 -19.06 22.92 17.04
CA THR A 19 -17.93 22.02 17.26
C THR A 19 -17.29 21.56 15.94
N LEU A 20 -18.08 21.18 14.94
CA LEU A 20 -17.58 20.84 13.60
C LEU A 20 -16.85 22.01 12.95
N SER A 21 -17.40 23.23 13.05
CA SER A 21 -16.79 24.44 12.51
C SER A 21 -15.44 24.74 13.17
N CYS A 22 -15.35 24.64 14.50
CA CYS A 22 -14.10 24.78 15.23
C CYS A 22 -13.07 23.71 14.85
N MET A 23 -13.49 22.45 14.70
CA MET A 23 -12.61 21.36 14.26
C MET A 23 -12.07 21.61 12.85
N ILE A 24 -12.93 22.05 11.92
CA ILE A 24 -12.53 22.38 10.54
C ILE A 24 -11.58 23.57 10.53
N LEU A 25 -11.89 24.65 11.24
CA LEU A 25 -11.02 25.83 11.33
C LEU A 25 -9.63 25.46 11.89
N ASN A 26 -9.59 24.63 12.93
CA ASN A 26 -8.33 24.17 13.50
C ASN A 26 -7.55 23.29 12.51
N TRP A 27 -8.22 22.33 11.87
CA TRP A 27 -7.62 21.40 10.92
C TRP A 27 -7.07 22.10 9.68
N VAL A 28 -7.84 23.03 9.09
CA VAL A 28 -7.52 23.64 7.80
C VAL A 28 -6.67 24.89 7.95
N TRP A 29 -6.74 25.65 9.06
CA TRP A 29 -6.07 26.94 9.17
C TRP A 29 -5.12 27.05 10.36
N LEU A 30 -5.64 26.91 11.60
CA LEU A 30 -4.86 27.23 12.80
C LEU A 30 -3.67 26.28 12.97
N ARG A 31 -3.89 24.97 12.86
CA ARG A 31 -2.84 23.97 13.01
C ARG A 31 -1.78 24.07 11.90
N PRO A 32 -2.13 24.15 10.60
CA PRO A 32 -1.14 24.38 9.55
C PRO A 32 -0.29 25.64 9.77
N LYS A 33 -0.91 26.77 10.12
CA LYS A 33 -0.17 28.02 10.37
C LYS A 33 0.74 27.94 11.60
N TYR A 34 0.29 27.26 12.65
CA TYR A 34 1.13 27.00 13.81
C TYR A 34 2.36 26.15 13.43
N LEU A 35 2.15 25.02 12.74
CA LEU A 35 3.23 24.14 12.30
C LEU A 35 4.20 24.83 11.34
N GLU A 36 3.69 25.64 10.41
CA GLU A 36 4.50 26.45 9.50
C GLU A 36 5.47 27.35 10.28
N ARG A 37 4.98 28.05 11.31
CA ARG A 37 5.82 28.90 12.17
C ARG A 37 6.88 28.08 12.91
N CYS A 38 6.53 26.90 13.42
CA CYS A 38 7.48 26.01 14.09
C CYS A 38 8.60 25.56 13.14
N LEU A 39 8.26 25.13 11.92
CA LEU A 39 9.24 24.69 10.93
C LEU A 39 10.18 25.84 10.52
N ARG A 40 9.63 27.03 10.28
CA ARG A 40 10.45 28.22 9.95
C ARG A 40 11.38 28.63 11.10
N LYS A 41 10.93 28.53 12.35
CA LYS A 41 11.79 28.75 13.53
C LYS A 41 12.93 27.74 13.65
N GLN A 42 12.75 26.52 13.13
CA GLN A 42 13.80 25.49 13.06
C GLN A 42 14.74 25.68 11.84
N GLY A 43 14.60 26.78 11.09
CA GLY A 43 15.44 27.07 9.92
C GLY A 43 15.03 26.34 8.64
N LEU A 44 13.91 25.61 8.64
CA LEU A 44 13.40 24.95 7.44
C LEU A 44 12.70 25.95 6.53
N VAL A 45 12.93 25.81 5.21
CA VAL A 45 12.38 26.70 4.19
C VAL A 45 11.46 25.93 3.25
N GLY A 46 10.38 26.55 2.81
CA GLY A 46 9.43 25.92 1.92
C GLY A 46 8.28 26.83 1.56
N ASN A 47 7.41 26.33 0.67
CA ASN A 47 6.20 27.03 0.27
C ASN A 47 5.34 27.37 1.50
N SER A 48 4.76 28.56 1.47
CA SER A 48 3.77 28.95 2.46
C SER A 48 2.51 28.10 2.32
N TYR A 49 1.89 27.76 3.45
CA TYR A 49 0.68 26.93 3.42
C TYR A 49 -0.46 27.61 2.64
N ARG A 50 -1.03 26.87 1.68
CA ARG A 50 -2.23 27.24 0.91
C ARG A 50 -3.45 26.46 1.40
N LEU A 51 -4.55 27.16 1.66
CA LEU A 51 -5.77 26.61 2.26
C LEU A 51 -6.23 25.31 1.58
N PHE A 52 -6.54 24.29 2.39
CA PHE A 52 -6.95 22.93 2.03
C PHE A 52 -5.93 22.08 1.28
N PHE A 53 -5.31 22.62 0.25
CA PHE A 53 -4.56 21.85 -0.73
C PHE A 53 -3.05 21.85 -0.50
N GLY A 54 -2.51 22.86 0.19
CA GLY A 54 -1.07 23.00 0.31
C GLY A 54 -0.41 23.02 -1.07
N ASP A 55 0.49 22.06 -1.32
CA ASP A 55 1.17 21.88 -2.59
C ASP A 55 0.64 20.71 -3.43
N THR A 56 -0.43 20.06 -2.99
CA THR A 56 -0.92 18.82 -3.59
C THR A 56 -1.36 18.99 -5.05
N LYS A 57 -1.95 20.15 -5.38
CA LYS A 57 -2.37 20.46 -6.76
C LYS A 57 -1.16 20.64 -7.68
N ASP A 58 -0.16 21.39 -7.22
CA ASP A 58 1.06 21.64 -7.99
C ASP A 58 1.84 20.34 -8.19
N SER A 59 1.98 19.52 -7.14
CA SER A 59 2.59 18.20 -7.24
C SER A 59 1.88 17.30 -8.26
N SER A 60 0.54 17.20 -8.20
CA SER A 60 -0.22 16.41 -9.17
C SER A 60 -0.09 16.95 -10.60
N MET A 61 -0.09 18.27 -10.78
CA MET A 61 0.08 18.90 -12.09
C MET A 61 1.47 18.62 -12.68
N MET A 62 2.53 18.79 -11.88
CA MET A 62 3.90 18.52 -12.31
C MET A 62 4.11 17.05 -12.66
N ILE A 63 3.53 16.12 -11.89
CA ILE A 63 3.55 14.68 -12.22
C ILE A 63 2.87 14.42 -13.57
N LYS A 64 1.69 15.02 -13.83
CA LYS A 64 1.01 14.87 -15.13
C LYS A 64 1.84 15.40 -16.29
N GLN A 65 2.46 16.57 -16.12
CA GLN A 65 3.32 17.19 -17.15
C GLN A 65 4.59 16.39 -17.40
N ALA A 66 5.22 15.86 -16.35
CA ALA A 66 6.35 14.95 -16.48
C ALA A 66 5.91 13.66 -17.20
N CYS A 67 4.71 13.14 -16.87
CA CYS A 67 4.12 11.96 -17.49
C CYS A 67 3.73 12.08 -18.95
N SER A 68 3.42 13.28 -19.43
CA SER A 68 3.08 13.51 -20.84
C SER A 68 4.29 13.58 -21.77
N LYS A 69 5.50 13.67 -21.23
CA LYS A 69 6.73 13.79 -22.01
C LYS A 69 7.46 12.44 -22.06
N PRO A 70 8.03 12.05 -23.22
CA PRO A 70 8.95 10.93 -23.29
C PRO A 70 10.22 11.24 -22.49
N ILE A 71 10.96 10.19 -22.15
CA ILE A 71 12.25 10.27 -21.48
C ILE A 71 13.22 9.35 -22.23
N GLU A 72 14.47 9.78 -22.40
CA GLU A 72 15.51 8.97 -23.01
C GLU A 72 16.09 7.97 -22.01
N LEU A 73 16.74 6.91 -22.49
CA LEU A 73 17.30 5.86 -21.62
C LEU A 73 18.42 6.37 -20.69
N SER A 74 19.13 7.43 -21.10
CA SER A 74 20.22 8.06 -20.35
C SER A 74 19.79 9.24 -19.48
N ASP A 75 18.53 9.66 -19.55
CA ASP A 75 18.05 10.81 -18.81
C ASP A 75 17.98 10.54 -17.30
N ASP A 76 18.16 11.59 -16.52
CA ASP A 76 17.89 11.54 -15.09
C ASP A 76 16.40 11.24 -14.84
N ILE A 77 16.14 10.15 -14.13
CA ILE A 77 14.79 9.68 -13.81
C ILE A 77 14.11 10.53 -12.72
N VAL A 78 14.87 11.27 -11.92
CA VAL A 78 14.33 12.02 -10.77
C VAL A 78 13.33 13.11 -11.20
N PRO A 79 13.64 14.01 -12.18
CA PRO A 79 12.67 14.95 -12.73
C PRO A 79 11.39 14.30 -13.29
N ARG A 80 11.45 13.01 -13.63
CA ARG A 80 10.33 12.28 -14.23
C ARG A 80 9.40 11.67 -13.18
N VAL A 81 9.98 11.10 -12.12
CA VAL A 81 9.25 10.34 -11.09
C VAL A 81 8.85 11.23 -9.91
N LEU A 82 9.71 12.18 -9.52
CA LEU A 82 9.50 13.09 -8.40
C LEU A 82 9.71 14.56 -8.83
N PRO A 83 8.99 15.05 -9.85
CA PRO A 83 9.22 16.38 -10.43
C PRO A 83 9.06 17.50 -9.40
N PHE A 84 8.07 17.39 -8.51
CA PHE A 84 7.75 18.41 -7.54
C PHE A 84 8.79 18.47 -6.42
N GLU A 85 9.15 17.32 -5.85
CA GLU A 85 10.18 17.22 -4.82
C GLU A 85 11.54 17.69 -5.37
N HIS A 86 11.88 17.31 -6.61
CA HIS A 86 13.08 17.80 -7.30
C HIS A 86 13.08 19.33 -7.42
N HIS A 87 11.96 19.92 -7.85
CA HIS A 87 11.81 21.37 -7.95
C HIS A 87 11.99 22.06 -6.59
N ILE A 88 11.37 21.53 -5.54
CA ILE A 88 11.46 22.08 -4.18
C ILE A 88 12.89 22.01 -3.65
N VAL A 89 13.57 20.88 -3.81
CA VAL A 89 14.96 20.72 -3.35
C VAL A 89 15.90 21.64 -4.13
N LYS A 90 15.69 21.83 -5.43
CA LYS A 90 16.47 22.79 -6.22
C LYS A 90 16.25 24.24 -5.79
N HIS A 91 15.01 24.60 -5.45
CA HIS A 91 14.66 25.99 -5.15
C HIS A 91 14.94 26.39 -3.69
N TYR A 92 14.61 25.53 -2.73
CA TYR A 92 14.75 25.80 -1.28
C TYR A 92 15.90 25.05 -0.62
N GLY A 93 16.58 24.16 -1.36
CA GLY A 93 17.64 23.33 -0.83
C GLY A 93 17.15 22.07 -0.13
N LYS A 94 18.13 21.35 0.41
CA LYS A 94 18.01 20.02 1.03
C LYS A 94 17.17 20.00 2.32
N ASN A 95 17.21 21.09 3.09
CA ASN A 95 16.49 21.23 4.36
C ASN A 95 15.18 21.99 4.14
N SER A 96 14.32 21.44 3.29
CA SER A 96 13.06 22.05 2.89
C SER A 96 11.84 21.30 3.36
N PHE A 97 10.68 21.94 3.35
CA PHE A 97 9.40 21.30 3.62
C PHE A 97 8.34 21.63 2.56
N THR A 98 7.36 20.74 2.42
CA THR A 98 6.24 20.83 1.48
C THR A 98 4.92 20.54 2.19
N TRP A 99 3.79 20.77 1.52
CA TRP A 99 2.46 20.53 2.06
C TRP A 99 1.67 19.46 1.30
N LEU A 100 1.30 18.39 2.01
CA LEU A 100 0.26 17.47 1.56
C LEU A 100 -1.07 17.85 2.23
N GLY A 101 -1.90 18.61 1.50
CA GLY A 101 -3.07 19.27 2.09
C GLY A 101 -2.65 20.12 3.31
N PRO A 102 -3.34 19.99 4.47
CA PRO A 102 -2.98 20.71 5.69
C PRO A 102 -1.83 20.07 6.48
N ARG A 103 -1.15 19.05 5.95
CA ARG A 103 -0.05 18.35 6.65
C ARG A 103 1.30 18.73 6.04
N PRO A 104 2.23 19.28 6.82
CA PRO A 104 3.58 19.52 6.32
C PRO A 104 4.34 18.19 6.19
N ARG A 105 5.29 18.15 5.26
CA ARG A 105 6.25 17.07 5.02
C ARG A 105 7.64 17.67 4.96
N VAL A 106 8.55 17.16 5.78
CA VAL A 106 9.95 17.62 5.82
C VAL A 106 10.79 16.72 4.93
N ASN A 107 11.61 17.32 4.08
CA ASN A 107 12.60 16.61 3.29
C ASN A 107 13.84 16.36 4.15
N ILE A 108 14.23 15.09 4.25
CA ILE A 108 15.42 14.68 5.00
C ILE A 108 16.35 14.00 4.02
N VAL A 109 17.57 14.52 3.90
CA VAL A 109 18.59 13.99 2.98
C VAL A 109 19.92 13.69 3.66
N SER A 110 20.10 14.08 4.92
CA SER A 110 21.30 13.73 5.68
C SER A 110 21.26 12.23 6.00
N PRO A 111 22.30 11.45 5.64
CA PRO A 111 22.36 10.03 5.95
C PRO A 111 22.22 9.72 7.45
N GLU A 112 22.74 10.60 8.32
CA GLU A 112 22.63 10.46 9.77
C GLU A 112 21.20 10.62 10.25
N GLN A 113 20.49 11.64 9.74
CA GLN A 113 19.08 11.86 10.08
C GLN A 113 18.19 10.75 9.51
N ILE A 114 18.48 10.28 8.30
CA ILE A 114 17.80 9.13 7.70
C ILE A 114 17.99 7.91 8.60
N LYS A 115 19.23 7.59 8.99
CA LYS A 115 19.53 6.48 9.91
C LYS A 115 18.74 6.60 11.22
N ASP A 116 18.68 7.79 11.80
CA ASP A 116 17.92 8.06 13.02
C ASP A 116 16.42 7.75 12.84
N VAL A 117 15.81 8.24 11.75
CA VAL A 117 14.40 7.98 11.43
C VAL A 117 14.13 6.48 11.24
N PHE A 118 15.03 5.76 10.57
CA PHE A 118 14.86 4.32 10.33
C PHE A 118 15.16 3.46 11.56
N THR A 119 15.92 3.95 12.54
CA THR A 119 16.27 3.21 13.76
C THR A 119 15.26 3.45 14.89
N LYS A 120 14.76 4.69 15.03
CA LYS A 120 13.83 5.10 16.09
C LYS A 120 12.38 4.87 15.67
N MET A 121 12.03 3.61 15.36
CA MET A 121 10.70 3.23 14.85
C MET A 121 9.54 3.53 15.81
N GLY A 122 9.80 3.70 17.12
CA GLY A 122 8.79 4.13 18.08
C GLY A 122 8.40 5.61 17.92
N ASP A 123 9.37 6.46 17.59
CA ASP A 123 9.19 7.90 17.43
C ASP A 123 8.70 8.26 16.02
N PHE A 124 9.23 7.54 15.02
CA PHE A 124 8.93 7.75 13.60
C PHE A 124 8.07 6.61 13.05
N GLN A 125 6.76 6.72 13.24
CA GLN A 125 5.79 5.80 12.65
C GLN A 125 5.57 6.10 11.16
N LYS A 126 5.11 5.10 10.40
CA LYS A 126 4.78 5.28 8.98
C LYS A 126 3.71 6.36 8.81
N PRO A 127 3.77 7.13 7.71
CA PRO A 127 2.77 8.14 7.43
C PRO A 127 1.36 7.54 7.40
N LYS A 128 0.43 8.14 8.14
CA LYS A 128 -0.99 7.72 8.11
C LYS A 128 -1.52 7.94 6.69
N PRO A 129 -1.86 6.85 5.96
CA PRO A 129 -2.23 6.97 4.56
C PRO A 129 -3.62 7.59 4.43
N ASN A 130 -4.01 7.94 3.21
CA ASN A 130 -5.39 8.33 2.91
C ASN A 130 -6.32 7.19 3.40
N PRO A 131 -7.37 7.44 4.20
CA PRO A 131 -8.25 6.39 4.68
C PRO A 131 -8.87 5.52 3.58
N LEU A 132 -8.99 6.03 2.35
CA LEU A 132 -9.42 5.26 1.18
C LEU A 132 -8.40 4.20 0.76
N THR A 133 -7.11 4.42 0.99
CA THR A 133 -6.07 3.45 0.65
C THR A 133 -5.88 2.35 1.70
N LYS A 134 -6.55 2.46 2.87
CA LYS A 134 -6.57 1.38 3.86
C LYS A 134 -7.18 0.09 3.30
N LEU A 135 -8.16 0.19 2.40
CA LEU A 135 -8.77 -0.96 1.72
C LEU A 135 -7.76 -1.77 0.87
N LEU A 136 -6.58 -1.19 0.59
CA LEU A 136 -5.64 -1.68 -0.44
C LEU A 136 -4.36 -2.28 0.13
N ALA A 137 -4.01 -1.90 1.35
CA ALA A 137 -2.71 -2.20 1.97
C ALA A 137 -2.84 -2.53 3.46
N MET A 138 -4.00 -3.04 3.91
CA MET A 138 -4.13 -3.60 5.25
C MET A 138 -3.24 -4.84 5.37
N GLY A 139 -2.37 -4.85 6.38
CA GLY A 139 -1.34 -5.87 6.55
C GLY A 139 0.00 -5.25 6.94
N LEU A 140 1.11 -5.96 6.67
CA LEU A 140 2.46 -5.53 7.07
C LEU A 140 2.84 -4.11 6.62
N ILE A 141 2.34 -3.67 5.47
CA ILE A 141 2.63 -2.33 4.93
C ILE A 141 2.08 -1.25 5.88
N SER A 142 0.91 -1.46 6.48
CA SER A 142 0.21 -0.47 7.31
C SER A 142 0.26 -0.73 8.81
N TYR A 143 0.59 -1.94 9.25
CA TYR A 143 0.72 -2.26 10.68
C TYR A 143 1.98 -1.65 11.28
N GLU A 144 1.87 -1.37 12.59
CA GLU A 144 2.94 -0.85 13.45
C GLU A 144 3.01 -1.65 14.76
N GLY A 145 4.11 -1.47 15.49
CA GLY A 145 4.30 -2.01 16.84
C GLY A 145 4.11 -3.53 16.92
N GLU A 146 3.46 -3.99 17.98
CA GLU A 146 3.23 -5.42 18.24
C GLU A 146 2.45 -6.12 17.13
N LYS A 147 1.46 -5.44 16.53
CA LYS A 147 0.68 -6.03 15.43
C LYS A 147 1.57 -6.31 14.22
N TRP A 148 2.47 -5.38 13.89
CA TRP A 148 3.47 -5.59 12.84
C TRP A 148 4.44 -6.71 13.20
N ALA A 149 5.01 -6.68 14.42
CA ALA A 149 5.97 -7.68 14.87
C ALA A 149 5.40 -9.10 14.82
N LYS A 150 4.15 -9.28 15.26
CA LYS A 150 3.43 -10.55 15.21
C LYS A 150 3.23 -11.05 13.77
N HIS A 151 2.71 -10.21 12.88
CA HIS A 151 2.52 -10.61 11.47
C HIS A 151 3.85 -10.90 10.78
N ARG A 152 4.91 -10.15 11.14
CA ARG A 152 6.24 -10.37 10.59
C ARG A 152 6.82 -11.68 11.10
N LYS A 153 6.63 -12.03 12.38
CA LYS A 153 7.01 -13.34 12.94
C LYS A 153 6.35 -14.51 12.18
N ILE A 154 5.07 -14.40 11.82
CA ILE A 154 4.34 -15.44 11.08
C ILE A 154 4.87 -15.58 9.64
N ILE A 155 5.17 -14.48 8.96
CA ILE A 155 5.57 -14.47 7.55
C ILE A 155 7.05 -14.83 7.37
N ASN A 156 7.89 -14.40 8.31
CA ASN A 156 9.34 -14.52 8.28
C ASN A 156 9.87 -15.94 7.96
N PRO A 157 9.31 -17.06 8.49
CA PRO A 157 9.74 -18.41 8.15
C PRO A 157 9.71 -18.72 6.65
N ALA A 158 8.78 -18.12 5.88
CA ALA A 158 8.74 -18.31 4.44
C ALA A 158 9.82 -17.53 3.68
N PHE A 159 10.52 -16.64 4.37
CA PHE A 159 11.59 -15.80 3.83
C PHE A 159 12.92 -15.95 4.58
N HIS A 160 13.00 -16.83 5.58
CA HIS A 160 14.22 -17.16 6.32
C HIS A 160 14.78 -18.49 5.83
N LEU A 161 15.80 -18.38 4.98
CA LEU A 161 16.54 -19.48 4.36
C LEU A 161 17.39 -20.32 5.35
N GLU A 162 17.45 -19.96 6.64
CA GLU A 162 18.54 -20.39 7.53
C GLU A 162 18.17 -21.31 8.70
N LYS A 163 16.91 -21.70 8.92
CA LYS A 163 16.58 -22.67 9.98
C LYS A 163 16.19 -24.03 9.41
N LEU A 164 17.25 -24.81 9.15
CA LEU A 164 17.36 -26.28 9.05
C LEU A 164 17.69 -26.82 7.63
N LYS A 165 18.96 -27.24 7.47
CA LYS A 165 19.57 -28.02 6.36
C LYS A 165 19.93 -27.24 5.07
N LEU A 166 21.00 -26.46 5.19
CA LEU A 166 21.76 -25.69 4.19
C LEU A 166 22.27 -26.45 2.92
N LYS A 167 21.87 -27.71 2.69
CA LYS A 167 22.12 -28.40 1.41
C LYS A 167 20.84 -28.85 0.69
N GLN A 168 19.75 -29.13 1.42
CA GLN A 168 18.49 -29.55 0.81
C GLN A 168 17.58 -28.34 0.51
N PHE A 169 17.60 -27.32 1.37
CA PHE A 169 16.63 -26.22 1.35
C PHE A 169 16.99 -25.08 0.38
N THR A 170 18.28 -24.76 0.23
CA THR A 170 18.76 -23.88 -0.85
C THR A 170 18.45 -24.49 -2.22
N LEU A 171 18.47 -25.83 -2.32
CA LEU A 171 18.02 -26.56 -3.49
C LEU A 171 16.49 -26.49 -3.65
N GLN A 172 15.71 -26.44 -2.58
CA GLN A 172 14.23 -26.53 -2.59
C GLN A 172 13.53 -25.21 -2.95
N LEU A 173 13.96 -24.08 -2.39
CA LEU A 173 13.40 -22.77 -2.75
C LEU A 173 13.84 -22.34 -4.16
N LEU A 174 15.08 -22.69 -4.52
CA LEU A 174 15.60 -22.58 -5.87
C LEU A 174 14.87 -23.56 -6.82
N GLN A 175 14.49 -24.77 -6.37
CA GLN A 175 13.65 -25.73 -7.12
C GLN A 175 12.20 -25.27 -7.32
N LEU A 176 11.64 -24.41 -6.46
CA LEU A 176 10.29 -23.89 -6.68
C LEU A 176 10.31 -22.62 -7.53
N MET A 177 11.22 -21.70 -7.21
CA MET A 177 11.28 -20.42 -7.91
C MET A 177 11.92 -20.54 -9.28
N LEU A 178 13.07 -21.22 -9.44
CA LEU A 178 13.74 -21.24 -10.75
C LEU A 178 12.92 -21.90 -11.84
N PRO A 179 12.25 -23.05 -11.64
CA PRO A 179 11.38 -23.60 -12.67
C PRO A 179 10.20 -22.68 -12.98
N ALA A 180 9.66 -21.96 -11.99
CA ALA A 180 8.63 -20.97 -12.22
C ALA A 180 9.17 -19.76 -13.04
N PHE A 181 10.36 -19.25 -12.73
CA PHE A 181 11.04 -18.22 -13.52
C PHE A 181 11.30 -18.70 -14.94
N TYR A 182 11.94 -19.85 -15.09
CA TYR A 182 12.30 -20.45 -16.37
C TYR A 182 11.07 -20.68 -17.26
N GLN A 183 10.03 -21.32 -16.72
CA GLN A 183 8.79 -21.55 -17.46
C GLN A 183 8.12 -20.23 -17.83
N SER A 184 8.05 -19.25 -16.91
CA SER A 184 7.45 -17.94 -17.21
C SER A 184 8.25 -17.16 -18.27
N CYS A 185 9.59 -17.28 -18.26
CA CYS A 185 10.45 -16.72 -19.30
C CYS A 185 10.19 -17.38 -20.66
N ILE A 186 10.14 -18.71 -20.72
CA ILE A 186 9.84 -19.44 -21.97
C ILE A 186 8.46 -19.03 -22.49
N ASP A 187 7.44 -19.05 -21.64
CA ASP A 187 6.07 -18.69 -22.03
C ASP A 187 6.02 -17.26 -22.61
N MET A 188 6.81 -16.33 -22.07
CA MET A 188 6.92 -14.95 -22.56
C MET A 188 7.68 -14.88 -23.89
N ILE A 189 8.86 -15.51 -23.99
CA ILE A 189 9.67 -15.51 -25.21
C ILE A 189 8.92 -16.18 -26.36
N SER A 190 8.25 -17.32 -26.11
CA SER A 190 7.43 -17.99 -27.12
C SER A 190 6.24 -17.14 -27.59
N GLN A 191 5.71 -16.24 -26.74
CA GLN A 191 4.73 -15.26 -27.19
C GLN A 191 5.36 -14.22 -28.12
N TRP A 192 6.57 -13.74 -27.81
CA TRP A 192 7.29 -12.80 -28.66
C TRP A 192 7.67 -13.42 -30.00
N GLU A 193 8.15 -14.66 -30.02
CA GLU A 193 8.48 -15.42 -31.23
C GLU A 193 7.27 -15.58 -32.15
N ARG A 194 6.06 -15.72 -31.61
CA ARG A 194 4.81 -15.80 -32.38
C ARG A 194 4.41 -14.47 -33.02
N LEU A 195 4.83 -13.34 -32.46
CA LEU A 195 4.57 -12.02 -33.02
C LEU A 195 5.52 -11.68 -34.17
N ILE A 196 6.68 -12.31 -34.20
CA ILE A 196 7.71 -12.12 -35.22
C ILE A 196 7.47 -13.11 -36.37
N SER A 197 7.17 -12.61 -37.56
CA SER A 197 7.17 -13.43 -38.78
C SER A 197 8.56 -14.04 -39.01
N LYS A 198 8.65 -15.23 -39.62
CA LYS A 198 9.90 -16.02 -39.77
C LYS A 198 11.16 -15.25 -40.23
N ASN A 199 11.02 -14.16 -40.98
CA ASN A 199 12.12 -13.33 -41.50
C ASN A 199 12.02 -11.84 -41.12
N GLY A 200 11.19 -11.50 -40.13
CA GLY A 200 10.89 -10.11 -39.78
C GLY A 200 11.57 -9.64 -38.49
N SER A 201 11.46 -8.35 -38.23
CA SER A 201 11.61 -7.77 -36.90
C SER A 201 10.33 -6.99 -36.57
N CYS A 202 10.01 -6.84 -35.29
CA CYS A 202 8.91 -5.99 -34.85
C CYS A 202 9.32 -5.17 -33.64
N GLU A 203 8.82 -3.93 -33.56
CA GLU A 203 8.84 -3.16 -32.33
C GLU A 203 7.79 -3.72 -31.36
N LEU A 204 8.17 -3.92 -30.10
CA LEU A 204 7.32 -4.55 -29.09
C LEU A 204 7.39 -3.79 -27.77
N ASP A 205 6.23 -3.38 -27.27
CA ASP A 205 6.12 -2.93 -25.88
C ASP A 205 6.25 -4.15 -24.94
N VAL A 206 7.42 -4.30 -24.32
CA VAL A 206 7.72 -5.41 -23.41
C VAL A 206 7.07 -5.25 -22.03
N TRP A 207 6.57 -4.06 -21.68
CA TRP A 207 6.08 -3.77 -20.32
C TRP A 207 4.92 -4.68 -19.87
N PRO A 208 3.85 -4.89 -20.68
CA PRO A 208 2.78 -5.83 -20.32
C PRO A 208 3.28 -7.26 -20.14
N TYR A 209 4.25 -7.69 -20.94
CA TYR A 209 4.83 -9.04 -20.88
C TYR A 209 5.66 -9.25 -19.62
N LEU A 210 6.50 -8.27 -19.24
CA LEU A 210 7.27 -8.32 -18.00
C LEU A 210 6.37 -8.32 -16.76
N GLN A 211 5.27 -7.54 -16.80
CA GLN A 211 4.26 -7.56 -15.74
C GLN A 211 3.57 -8.92 -15.63
N ASN A 212 3.16 -9.49 -16.76
CA ASN A 212 2.53 -10.81 -16.80
C ASN A 212 3.48 -11.93 -16.34
N MET A 213 4.73 -11.90 -16.80
CA MET A 213 5.78 -12.84 -16.38
C MET A 213 5.99 -12.77 -14.86
N SER A 214 6.11 -11.56 -14.30
CA SER A 214 6.27 -11.38 -12.85
C SER A 214 5.05 -11.90 -12.07
N SER A 215 3.84 -11.63 -12.56
CA SER A 215 2.59 -12.17 -12.01
C SER A 215 2.57 -13.70 -12.04
N ASP A 216 3.01 -14.31 -13.14
CA ASP A 216 3.05 -15.76 -13.31
C ASP A 216 4.07 -16.41 -12.37
N VAL A 217 5.25 -15.83 -12.24
CA VAL A 217 6.26 -16.32 -11.29
C VAL A 217 5.72 -16.27 -9.87
N ILE A 218 5.18 -15.14 -9.43
CA ILE A 218 4.69 -15.04 -8.05
C ILE A 218 3.47 -15.95 -7.85
N SER A 219 2.58 -16.07 -8.84
CA SER A 219 1.40 -16.94 -8.73
C SER A 219 1.79 -18.42 -8.65
N ARG A 220 2.75 -18.87 -9.47
CA ARG A 220 3.28 -20.24 -9.45
C ARG A 220 3.99 -20.56 -8.14
N THR A 221 4.81 -19.63 -7.64
CA THR A 221 5.58 -19.82 -6.40
C THR A 221 4.74 -19.64 -5.14
N SER A 222 3.65 -18.87 -5.22
CA SER A 222 2.80 -18.59 -4.05
C SER A 222 1.62 -19.53 -3.90
N PHE A 223 0.98 -19.88 -5.02
CA PHE A 223 -0.29 -20.62 -5.02
C PHE A 223 -0.20 -21.98 -5.73
N GLY A 224 0.95 -22.32 -6.33
CA GLY A 224 1.18 -23.62 -6.95
C GLY A 224 0.11 -23.97 -8.00
N SER A 225 -0.68 -25.01 -7.72
CA SER A 225 -1.76 -25.48 -8.61
C SER A 225 -2.90 -24.46 -8.82
N SER A 226 -3.04 -23.46 -7.95
CA SER A 226 -4.02 -22.37 -8.08
C SER A 226 -3.44 -21.10 -8.70
N TYR A 227 -2.38 -21.21 -9.51
CA TYR A 227 -1.73 -20.05 -10.12
C TYR A 227 -2.65 -19.23 -11.04
N LYS A 228 -3.71 -19.83 -11.63
CA LYS A 228 -4.67 -19.10 -12.47
C LYS A 228 -5.51 -18.13 -11.64
N GLU A 229 -6.02 -18.58 -10.50
CA GLU A 229 -6.66 -17.70 -9.51
C GLU A 229 -5.67 -16.66 -8.97
N GLY A 230 -4.41 -17.06 -8.78
CA GLY A 230 -3.30 -16.15 -8.45
C GLY A 230 -3.13 -15.02 -9.47
N ARG A 231 -3.13 -15.34 -10.77
CA ARG A 231 -3.02 -14.35 -11.85
C ARG A 231 -4.15 -13.32 -11.79
N ARG A 232 -5.37 -13.76 -11.52
CA ARG A 232 -6.52 -12.85 -11.35
C ARG A 232 -6.31 -11.89 -10.17
N ILE A 233 -5.77 -12.37 -9.06
CA ILE A 233 -5.41 -11.52 -7.91
C ILE A 233 -4.40 -10.44 -8.32
N PHE A 234 -3.38 -10.76 -9.12
CA PHE A 234 -2.41 -9.79 -9.60
C PHE A 234 -2.98 -8.74 -10.55
N GLU A 235 -3.87 -9.14 -11.47
CA GLU A 235 -4.58 -8.20 -12.34
C GLU A 235 -5.38 -7.17 -11.52
N LEU A 236 -6.11 -7.65 -10.52
CA LEU A 236 -6.86 -6.82 -9.58
C LEU A 236 -5.93 -5.90 -8.79
N GLN A 237 -4.78 -6.39 -8.30
CA GLN A 237 -3.78 -5.58 -7.62
C GLN A 237 -3.17 -4.49 -8.52
N LYS A 238 -2.97 -4.76 -9.82
CA LYS A 238 -2.49 -3.77 -10.80
C LYS A 238 -3.49 -2.62 -10.95
N GLU A 239 -4.76 -2.93 -11.17
CA GLU A 239 -5.82 -1.90 -11.20
C GLU A 239 -5.87 -1.14 -9.87
N GLN A 240 -5.72 -1.88 -8.78
CA GLN A 240 -5.78 -1.31 -7.44
C GLN A 240 -4.64 -0.33 -7.15
N ALA A 241 -3.43 -0.62 -7.63
CA ALA A 241 -2.26 0.25 -7.52
C ALA A 241 -2.47 1.57 -8.29
N GLN A 242 -3.11 1.53 -9.45
CA GLN A 242 -3.44 2.74 -10.21
C GLN A 242 -4.43 3.65 -9.45
N LEU A 243 -5.45 3.05 -8.84
CA LEU A 243 -6.39 3.77 -7.98
C LEU A 243 -5.69 4.33 -6.73
N PHE A 244 -4.77 3.57 -6.13
CA PHE A 244 -3.97 4.01 -4.99
C PHE A 244 -3.15 5.26 -5.31
N VAL A 245 -2.45 5.29 -6.45
CA VAL A 245 -1.66 6.46 -6.89
C VAL A 245 -2.56 7.68 -7.02
N LYS A 246 -3.71 7.54 -7.69
CA LYS A 246 -4.68 8.63 -7.88
C LYS A 246 -5.18 9.20 -6.55
N VAL A 247 -5.49 8.34 -5.59
CA VAL A 247 -6.00 8.74 -4.27
C VAL A 247 -4.89 9.35 -3.40
N SER A 248 -3.66 8.84 -3.50
CA SER A 248 -2.50 9.34 -2.75
C SER A 248 -2.04 10.72 -3.21
N GLN A 249 -2.29 11.07 -4.47
CA GLN A 249 -2.05 12.41 -5.04
C GLN A 249 -3.19 13.41 -4.77
N SER A 250 -4.16 13.07 -3.92
CA SER A 250 -5.32 13.92 -3.60
C SER A 250 -5.41 14.20 -2.11
N VAL A 251 -5.98 15.36 -1.76
CA VAL A 251 -6.27 15.68 -0.36
C VAL A 251 -7.49 14.90 0.10
N TYR A 252 -7.33 14.14 1.19
CA TYR A 252 -8.45 13.49 1.84
C TYR A 252 -9.25 14.49 2.67
N PHE A 253 -10.53 14.64 2.34
CA PHE A 253 -11.51 15.30 3.20
C PHE A 253 -12.22 14.25 4.07
N PRO A 254 -12.32 14.48 5.40
CA PRO A 254 -13.06 13.60 6.29
C PRO A 254 -14.47 13.28 5.76
N GLY A 255 -14.88 12.01 5.85
CA GLY A 255 -16.19 11.56 5.40
C GLY A 255 -16.25 11.06 3.95
N LEU A 256 -15.34 11.50 3.06
CA LEU A 256 -15.35 11.08 1.64
C LEU A 256 -15.24 9.56 1.43
N ARG A 257 -14.73 8.82 2.41
CA ARG A 257 -14.64 7.35 2.35
C ARG A 257 -15.99 6.63 2.33
N PHE A 258 -17.03 7.29 2.83
CA PHE A 258 -18.37 6.74 2.91
C PHE A 258 -19.22 7.09 1.69
N LEU A 259 -18.81 8.10 0.92
CA LEU A 259 -19.52 8.47 -0.29
C LEU A 259 -19.39 7.38 -1.37
N PRO A 260 -20.47 7.04 -2.09
CA PRO A 260 -20.47 5.97 -3.05
C PRO A 260 -19.92 6.44 -4.42
N THR A 261 -18.72 7.01 -4.44
CA THR A 261 -18.04 7.45 -5.68
C THR A 261 -17.62 6.24 -6.52
N LYS A 262 -17.45 6.42 -7.85
CA LYS A 262 -16.99 5.34 -8.74
C LYS A 262 -15.68 4.70 -8.25
N THR A 263 -14.71 5.53 -7.84
CA THR A 263 -13.42 5.06 -7.30
C THR A 263 -13.61 4.30 -5.99
N ASN A 264 -14.42 4.80 -5.05
CA ASN A 264 -14.64 4.09 -3.78
C ASN A 264 -15.36 2.75 -3.97
N ARG A 265 -16.36 2.70 -4.87
CA ARG A 265 -17.07 1.45 -5.21
C ARG A 265 -16.11 0.44 -5.82
N ARG A 266 -15.34 0.84 -6.82
CA ARG A 266 -14.40 -0.06 -7.50
C ARG A 266 -13.31 -0.60 -6.56
N MET A 267 -12.75 0.24 -5.68
CA MET A 267 -11.77 -0.21 -4.67
C MET A 267 -12.37 -1.25 -3.71
N LYS A 268 -13.63 -1.06 -3.28
CA LYS A 268 -14.34 -2.03 -2.42
C LYS A 268 -14.74 -3.31 -3.15
N GLU A 269 -14.98 -3.25 -4.46
CA GLU A 269 -15.26 -4.43 -5.28
C GLU A 269 -13.99 -5.26 -5.46
N ILE A 270 -12.87 -4.61 -5.80
CA ILE A 270 -11.57 -5.28 -5.93
C ILE A 270 -11.16 -5.94 -4.61
N GLU A 271 -11.28 -5.23 -3.48
CA GLU A 271 -10.97 -5.80 -2.16
C GLU A 271 -11.78 -7.08 -1.89
N ARG A 272 -13.10 -7.05 -2.14
CA ARG A 272 -13.98 -8.21 -1.96
C ARG A 272 -13.58 -9.36 -2.89
N GLU A 273 -13.37 -9.09 -4.17
CA GLU A 273 -12.99 -10.12 -5.15
C GLU A 273 -11.64 -10.76 -4.78
N VAL A 274 -10.64 -9.97 -4.37
CA VAL A 274 -9.34 -10.49 -3.91
C VAL A 274 -9.51 -11.34 -2.66
N GLN A 275 -10.32 -10.90 -1.69
CA GLN A 275 -10.58 -11.65 -0.47
C GLN A 275 -11.28 -12.99 -0.76
N ASP A 276 -12.28 -12.99 -1.63
CA ASP A 276 -13.01 -14.20 -2.04
C ASP A 276 -12.11 -15.18 -2.78
N LEU A 277 -11.26 -14.69 -3.68
CA LEU A 277 -10.28 -15.51 -4.40
C LEU A 277 -9.26 -16.13 -3.44
N LEU A 278 -8.66 -15.33 -2.56
CA LEU A 278 -7.69 -15.83 -1.57
C LEU A 278 -8.33 -16.86 -0.63
N MET A 279 -9.53 -16.58 -0.12
CA MET A 279 -10.27 -17.50 0.74
C MET A 279 -10.64 -18.78 -0.01
N GLY A 280 -11.02 -18.68 -1.29
CA GLY A 280 -11.26 -19.83 -2.17
C GLY A 280 -10.03 -20.72 -2.31
N ILE A 281 -8.84 -20.14 -2.51
CA ILE A 281 -7.57 -20.89 -2.60
C ILE A 281 -7.26 -21.57 -1.26
N ILE A 282 -7.38 -20.86 -0.14
CA ILE A 282 -7.13 -21.39 1.21
C ILE A 282 -8.09 -22.56 1.51
N ASN A 283 -9.39 -22.38 1.29
CA ASN A 283 -10.41 -23.40 1.56
C ASN A 283 -10.24 -24.65 0.69
N LYS A 284 -9.90 -24.48 -0.60
CA LYS A 284 -9.58 -25.62 -1.49
C LYS A 284 -8.40 -26.43 -0.92
N ARG A 285 -7.40 -25.73 -0.38
CA ARG A 285 -6.21 -26.36 0.20
C ARG A 285 -6.49 -27.06 1.52
N GLU A 286 -7.26 -26.45 2.42
CA GLU A 286 -7.65 -27.10 3.68
C GLU A 286 -8.44 -28.39 3.43
N LYS A 287 -9.35 -28.39 2.45
CA LYS A 287 -10.15 -29.58 2.09
C LYS A 287 -9.34 -30.69 1.43
N ALA A 288 -8.30 -30.34 0.67
CA ALA A 288 -7.49 -31.33 -0.05
C ALA A 288 -6.63 -32.22 0.88
N CYS A 289 -6.55 -31.92 2.19
CA CYS A 289 -5.78 -32.67 3.19
C CYS A 289 -4.31 -32.95 2.81
N ASN A 290 -3.77 -32.18 1.85
CA ASN A 290 -2.40 -32.33 1.36
C ASN A 290 -1.46 -31.63 2.33
N SER A 291 -0.90 -32.42 3.24
CA SER A 291 -0.07 -32.00 4.36
C SER A 291 1.35 -31.54 3.99
N ARG A 292 1.65 -31.26 2.72
CA ARG A 292 2.98 -30.79 2.32
C ARG A 292 3.03 -30.22 0.90
N ASN A 293 2.59 -28.97 0.74
CA ASN A 293 2.97 -28.19 -0.44
C ASN A 293 4.02 -27.18 0.00
N ASP A 294 5.20 -27.26 -0.61
CA ASP A 294 6.37 -26.44 -0.27
C ASP A 294 6.27 -24.98 -0.79
N ASP A 295 5.13 -24.58 -1.37
CA ASP A 295 4.91 -23.21 -1.84
C ASP A 295 4.64 -22.21 -0.70
N LEU A 296 4.73 -20.91 -1.00
CA LEU A 296 4.67 -19.85 0.01
C LEU A 296 3.39 -19.93 0.86
N LEU A 297 2.22 -20.14 0.23
CA LEU A 297 0.97 -20.22 0.99
C LEU A 297 0.97 -21.41 1.96
N GLY A 298 1.57 -22.54 1.58
CA GLY A 298 1.68 -23.72 2.44
C GLY A 298 2.49 -23.42 3.69
N ILE A 299 3.65 -22.79 3.50
CA ILE A 299 4.54 -22.37 4.60
C ILE A 299 3.83 -21.37 5.53
N LEU A 300 3.09 -20.41 4.96
CA LEU A 300 2.34 -19.42 5.74
C LEU A 300 1.22 -20.06 6.56
N MET A 301 0.47 -21.00 5.99
CA MET A 301 -0.59 -21.73 6.71
C MET A 301 -0.01 -22.57 7.86
N GLU A 302 1.13 -23.22 7.64
CA GLU A 302 1.83 -23.98 8.68
C GLU A 302 2.34 -23.08 9.80
N SER A 303 3.04 -22.00 9.45
CA SER A 303 3.56 -21.01 10.41
C SER A 303 2.44 -20.39 11.25
N ASN A 304 1.33 -20.03 10.60
CA ASN A 304 0.13 -19.53 11.27
C ASN A 304 -0.44 -20.53 12.27
N SER A 305 -0.52 -21.80 11.89
CA SER A 305 -1.02 -22.87 12.75
C SER A 305 -0.12 -23.11 13.97
N ARG A 306 1.20 -22.99 13.81
CA ARG A 306 2.17 -23.09 14.92
C ARG A 306 2.01 -21.92 15.89
N GLU A 307 1.91 -20.69 15.38
CA GLU A 307 1.69 -19.49 16.21
C GLU A 307 0.39 -19.59 17.03
N ILE A 308 -0.69 -20.14 16.44
CA ILE A 308 -1.97 -20.38 17.13
C ILE A 308 -1.81 -21.36 18.29
N LYS A 309 -1.01 -22.43 18.10
CA LYS A 309 -0.75 -23.43 19.14
C LYS A 309 0.11 -22.86 20.28
N GLU A 310 1.13 -22.07 19.96
CA GLU A 310 2.05 -21.48 20.94
C GLU A 310 1.39 -20.38 21.80
N SER A 311 0.44 -19.63 21.23
CA SER A 311 -0.22 -18.51 21.92
C SER A 311 -1.49 -18.88 22.70
N GLY A 312 -1.85 -20.18 22.74
CA GLY A 312 -2.89 -20.73 23.62
C GLY A 312 -4.33 -20.28 23.36
N ASN A 313 -4.60 -19.39 22.39
CA ASN A 313 -5.89 -18.74 22.24
C ASN A 313 -6.40 -18.78 20.78
N LYS A 314 -7.42 -19.61 20.51
CA LYS A 314 -8.01 -19.81 19.16
C LYS A 314 -8.64 -18.55 18.55
N LYS A 315 -8.95 -17.51 19.35
CA LYS A 315 -9.61 -16.27 18.89
C LYS A 315 -8.68 -15.06 18.76
N SER A 316 -7.52 -15.05 19.43
CA SER A 316 -6.58 -13.93 19.39
C SER A 316 -5.28 -14.23 18.63
N ALA A 317 -5.19 -15.40 17.98
CA ALA A 317 -3.99 -15.85 17.31
C ALA A 317 -4.26 -16.16 15.84
N GLY A 318 -3.42 -15.62 14.96
CA GLY A 318 -3.36 -15.95 13.54
C GLY A 318 -3.77 -14.86 12.54
N LEU A 319 -3.43 -15.07 11.28
CA LEU A 319 -3.77 -14.25 10.09
C LEU A 319 -5.29 -14.02 9.92
N ASN A 320 -6.14 -14.84 10.53
CA ASN A 320 -7.60 -14.67 10.46
C ASN A 320 -8.10 -13.40 11.13
N GLN A 321 -7.32 -12.78 12.03
CA GLN A 321 -7.66 -11.49 12.63
C GLN A 321 -7.60 -10.34 11.59
N SER A 322 -6.74 -10.42 10.57
CA SER A 322 -6.73 -9.40 9.51
C SER A 322 -7.94 -9.47 8.58
N ILE A 323 -8.65 -10.60 8.56
CA ILE A 323 -9.84 -10.85 7.74
C ILE A 323 -11.13 -10.45 8.49
N HIS A 324 -11.11 -10.41 9.82
CA HIS A 324 -12.28 -10.08 10.67
C HIS A 324 -12.21 -8.71 11.37
N ASP A 325 -11.09 -7.99 11.36
CA ASP A 325 -10.97 -6.61 11.88
C ASP A 325 -11.74 -5.56 11.04
N TYR A 326 -12.55 -6.01 10.08
CA TYR A 326 -13.51 -5.20 9.34
C TYR A 326 -14.70 -4.85 10.23
N GLY A 327 -14.58 -3.75 10.96
CA GLY A 327 -15.69 -3.08 11.66
C GLY A 327 -16.79 -2.62 10.69
N ILE A 328 -17.60 -3.57 10.23
CA ILE A 328 -18.93 -3.39 9.64
C ILE A 328 -19.92 -4.26 10.44
N VAL A 329 -19.89 -4.15 11.76
CA VAL A 329 -21.05 -4.44 12.62
C VAL A 329 -21.01 -3.38 13.72
N PRO A 330 -22.07 -2.57 13.92
CA PRO A 330 -22.15 -1.73 15.11
C PRO A 330 -22.18 -2.67 16.32
N SER A 331 -21.24 -2.51 17.25
CA SER A 331 -21.35 -3.13 18.57
C SER A 331 -22.64 -2.63 19.20
N SER A 332 -23.54 -3.58 19.46
CA SER A 332 -24.77 -3.41 20.23
C SER A 332 -24.54 -2.68 21.54
#